data_AF-A0A2S9FHI8-F1
#
_entry.id   AF-A0A2S9FHI8-F1
#
_cell.length_a   1.000
_cell.length_b   1.000
_cell.length_c   1.000
_cell.angle_alpha   90.00
_cell.angle_beta   90.00
_cell.angle_gamma   90.00
#
_symmetry.space_group_name_H-M   'P 1'
#
loop_
_entity.id
_entity.type
_entity.pdbx_description
1 polymer ?
#
loop_
_entity_poly.entity_id
_entity_poly.type
_entity_poly.pdbx_seq_one_letter_code
_entity_poly.pdbx_strand_id
1 'polypeptide(L)'
;VKTAEGYEVTGTANHPLLCLVDVGGIPTLLWKLVEEIRPDDRVALQRTPPVEFGPADWHEVMEALLLGAFISEGFVSESRAGFNNLDRDYFNMVVSAYDTVVGGPRYVYERVIASGSNLLELDVQNLTALSSSRLAGLVGQRSAAKAVPEWLWNSAAAVKRAFLQALFEGDGSCSALPRNTIQVSYSTRSGQLAKDVQQMLLEFGVISRRYLHATGEHKVVITNRAQA
;
A
#
# COMPACT_ATOMS: atom_id res chain seq x y z
N VAL A 1 -9.97 18.70 -7.27
CA VAL A 1 -11.23 17.93 -7.12
C VAL A 1 -10.99 16.78 -6.15
N LYS A 2 -11.91 16.56 -5.19
CA LYS A 2 -11.83 15.47 -4.21
C LYS A 2 -13.16 14.71 -4.18
N THR A 3 -13.08 13.38 -4.28
CA THR A 3 -14.24 12.50 -4.20
C THR A 3 -14.57 12.15 -2.74
N ALA A 4 -15.80 11.70 -2.48
CA ALA A 4 -16.22 11.22 -1.16
C ALA A 4 -15.38 10.01 -0.66
N GLU A 5 -14.82 9.22 -1.57
CA GLU A 5 -13.95 8.09 -1.23
C GLU A 5 -12.51 8.50 -0.94
N GLY A 6 -12.16 9.77 -1.15
CA GLY A 6 -10.83 10.30 -0.85
C GLY A 6 -9.85 10.28 -2.02
N TYR A 7 -10.27 9.87 -3.23
CA TYR A 7 -9.50 10.12 -4.45
C TYR A 7 -9.43 11.62 -4.72
N GLU A 8 -8.26 12.12 -5.10
CA GLU A 8 -7.96 13.54 -5.26
C GLU A 8 -7.20 13.76 -6.56
N VAL A 9 -7.54 14.81 -7.30
CA VAL A 9 -6.78 15.29 -8.45
C VAL A 9 -6.63 16.81 -8.36
N THR A 10 -5.43 17.31 -8.58
CA THR A 10 -5.12 18.74 -8.64
C THR A 10 -4.72 19.09 -10.06
N GLY A 11 -5.38 20.10 -10.62
CA GLY A 11 -5.15 20.54 -12.00
C GLY A 11 -5.57 21.98 -12.18
N THR A 12 -5.27 22.55 -13.34
CA THR A 12 -5.72 23.89 -13.74
C THR A 12 -7.23 23.92 -13.95
N ALA A 13 -7.83 25.11 -13.92
CA ALA A 13 -9.27 25.32 -14.09
C ALA A 13 -9.84 24.65 -15.36
N ASN A 14 -9.08 24.69 -16.45
CA ASN A 14 -9.42 24.13 -17.76
C ASN A 14 -9.05 22.64 -17.93
N HIS A 15 -8.60 21.95 -16.89
CA HIS A 15 -8.27 20.53 -17.00
C HIS A 15 -9.58 19.70 -17.08
N PRO A 16 -9.76 18.86 -18.11
CA PRO A 16 -10.99 18.09 -18.26
C PRO A 16 -10.96 16.82 -17.40
N LEU A 17 -12.07 16.51 -16.75
CA LEU A 17 -12.32 15.25 -16.05
C LEU A 17 -13.60 14.61 -16.59
N LEU A 18 -13.56 13.29 -16.79
CA LEU A 18 -14.70 12.55 -17.30
C LEU A 18 -15.72 12.35 -16.18
N CYS A 19 -16.95 12.80 -16.39
CA CYS A 19 -18.03 12.74 -15.41
C CYS A 19 -19.23 11.97 -15.96
N LEU A 20 -19.94 11.26 -15.10
CA LEU A 20 -21.24 10.67 -15.41
C LEU A 20 -22.33 11.71 -15.15
N VAL A 21 -23.00 12.14 -16.22
CA VAL A 21 -24.00 13.20 -16.22
C VAL A 21 -25.33 12.64 -16.71
N ASP A 22 -26.44 13.07 -16.11
CA ASP A 22 -27.77 12.79 -16.63
C ASP A 22 -28.10 13.75 -17.78
N VAL A 23 -28.29 13.20 -18.98
CA VAL A 23 -28.71 13.96 -20.16
C VAL A 23 -30.09 13.44 -20.58
N GLY A 24 -31.14 14.08 -20.06
CA GLY A 24 -32.52 13.73 -20.38
C GLY A 24 -32.94 12.34 -19.89
N GLY A 25 -32.46 11.93 -18.70
CA GLY A 25 -32.68 10.63 -18.09
C GLY A 25 -31.66 9.57 -18.50
N ILE A 26 -30.67 9.90 -19.33
CA ILE A 26 -29.67 8.97 -19.85
C ILE A 26 -28.31 9.24 -19.17
N PRO A 27 -27.77 8.28 -18.40
CA PRO A 27 -26.42 8.39 -17.84
C PRO A 27 -25.38 8.39 -18.96
N THR A 28 -24.74 9.54 -19.16
CA THR A 28 -23.81 9.80 -20.26
C THR A 28 -22.46 10.24 -19.71
N LEU A 29 -21.37 9.69 -20.25
CA LEU A 29 -20.02 10.16 -19.90
C LEU A 29 -19.69 11.43 -20.69
N LEU A 30 -19.47 12.53 -19.98
CA LEU A 30 -19.12 13.83 -20.55
C LEU A 30 -17.91 14.42 -19.84
N TRP A 31 -17.07 15.12 -20.60
CA TRP A 31 -15.95 15.87 -20.05
C TRP A 31 -16.46 17.16 -19.42
N LYS A 32 -16.09 17.40 -18.16
CA LYS A 32 -16.29 18.67 -17.46
C LYS A 32 -14.92 19.25 -17.11
N LEU A 33 -14.76 20.56 -17.22
CA LEU A 33 -13.56 21.23 -16.73
C LEU A 33 -13.56 21.21 -15.19
N VAL A 34 -12.37 21.28 -14.58
CA VAL A 34 -12.23 21.36 -13.12
C VAL A 34 -13.07 22.51 -12.53
N GLU A 35 -13.15 23.66 -13.22
CA GLU A 35 -13.96 24.81 -12.78
C GLU A 35 -15.48 24.61 -12.90
N GLU A 36 -15.93 23.60 -13.65
CA GLU A 36 -17.34 23.25 -13.83
C GLU A 36 -17.82 22.19 -12.84
N ILE A 37 -16.88 21.55 -12.13
CA ILE A 37 -17.20 20.50 -11.15
C ILE A 37 -17.82 21.11 -9.91
N ARG A 38 -18.91 20.50 -9.46
CA ARG A 38 -19.68 20.87 -8.27
C ARG A 38 -19.78 19.67 -7.32
N PRO A 39 -20.11 19.90 -6.04
CA PRO A 39 -20.54 18.82 -5.16
C PRO A 39 -21.60 17.95 -5.84
N ASP A 40 -21.59 16.66 -5.53
CA ASP A 40 -22.48 15.62 -6.10
C ASP A 40 -22.25 15.21 -7.56
N ASP A 41 -21.34 15.89 -8.29
CA ASP A 41 -20.87 15.37 -9.58
C ASP A 41 -20.17 14.02 -9.41
N ARG A 42 -20.43 13.11 -10.35
CA ARG A 42 -19.84 11.77 -10.37
C ARG A 42 -18.68 11.73 -11.34
N VAL A 43 -17.45 11.78 -10.83
CA VAL A 43 -16.23 11.63 -11.65
C VAL A 43 -15.96 10.15 -11.91
N ALA A 44 -15.64 9.81 -13.16
CA ALA A 44 -15.25 8.47 -13.54
C ALA A 44 -13.88 8.12 -12.97
N LEU A 45 -13.76 6.92 -12.39
CA LEU A 45 -12.47 6.37 -11.95
C LEU A 45 -12.05 5.29 -12.94
N GLN A 46 -10.84 5.40 -13.49
CA GLN A 46 -10.21 4.27 -14.17
C GLN A 46 -10.00 3.20 -13.09
N ARG A 47 -10.51 1.99 -13.35
CA ARG A 47 -10.36 0.83 -12.46
C ARG A 47 -10.17 -0.47 -13.23
N THR A 48 -9.70 -0.39 -14.46
CA THR A 48 -9.51 -1.57 -15.31
C THR A 48 -8.15 -2.16 -14.96
N PRO A 49 -8.11 -3.42 -14.46
CA PRO A 49 -6.85 -4.06 -14.15
C PRO A 49 -5.94 -4.12 -15.38
N PRO A 50 -4.62 -3.87 -15.23
CA PRO A 50 -3.69 -4.10 -16.31
C PRO A 50 -3.70 -5.57 -16.69
N VAL A 51 -3.55 -5.84 -17.98
CA VAL A 51 -3.30 -7.21 -18.46
C VAL A 51 -1.88 -7.60 -18.04
N GLU A 52 -1.75 -8.64 -17.23
CA GLU A 52 -0.45 -9.21 -16.88
C GLU A 52 0.07 -10.05 -18.04
N PHE A 53 1.21 -9.66 -18.61
CA PHE A 53 1.87 -10.40 -19.68
C PHE A 53 3.18 -11.00 -19.16
N GLY A 54 3.29 -12.33 -19.26
CA GLY A 54 4.49 -13.08 -18.87
C GLY A 54 4.70 -13.17 -17.36
N PRO A 55 5.60 -14.07 -16.89
CA PRO A 55 5.98 -14.13 -15.49
C PRO A 55 6.75 -12.86 -15.11
N ALA A 56 6.41 -12.25 -13.98
CA ALA A 56 7.27 -11.20 -13.41
C ALA A 56 8.61 -11.79 -12.96
N ASP A 57 9.67 -10.98 -13.01
CA ASP A 57 10.96 -11.36 -12.48
C ASP A 57 10.82 -11.67 -10.98
N TRP A 58 11.20 -12.89 -10.61
CA TRP A 58 11.14 -13.35 -9.23
C TRP A 58 11.91 -12.44 -8.27
N HIS A 59 13.06 -11.90 -8.71
CA HIS A 59 13.86 -11.02 -7.89
C HIS A 59 13.12 -9.71 -7.58
N GLU A 60 12.43 -9.12 -8.56
CA GLU A 60 11.63 -7.91 -8.35
C GLU A 60 10.44 -8.17 -7.42
N VAL A 61 9.80 -9.33 -7.54
CA VAL A 61 8.71 -9.75 -6.64
C VAL A 61 9.21 -9.89 -5.19
N MET A 62 10.38 -10.48 -4.99
CA MET A 62 11.02 -10.55 -3.67
C MET A 62 11.42 -9.17 -3.14
N GLU A 63 11.94 -8.28 -4.00
CA GLU A 63 12.28 -6.91 -3.62
C GLU A 63 11.04 -6.12 -3.17
N ALA A 64 9.92 -6.29 -3.87
CA ALA A 64 8.64 -5.68 -3.50
C ALA A 64 8.05 -6.25 -2.20
N LEU A 65 8.12 -7.57 -1.99
CA LEU A 65 7.73 -8.21 -0.72
C LEU A 65 8.57 -7.64 0.44
N LEU A 66 9.89 -7.61 0.27
CA LEU A 66 10.82 -7.10 1.28
C LEU A 66 10.56 -5.62 1.59
N LEU A 67 10.35 -4.79 0.57
CA LEU A 67 9.99 -3.38 0.75
C LEU A 67 8.67 -3.24 1.51
N GLY A 68 7.64 -4.00 1.15
CA GLY A 68 6.33 -3.96 1.81
C GLY A 68 6.45 -4.30 3.30
N ALA A 69 7.17 -5.37 3.63
CA ALA A 69 7.43 -5.79 5.01
C ALA A 69 8.20 -4.75 5.83
N PHE A 70 9.22 -4.11 5.25
CA PHE A 70 9.98 -3.06 5.93
C PHE A 70 9.21 -1.74 6.06
N ILE A 71 8.29 -1.45 5.14
CA ILE A 71 7.41 -0.29 5.25
C ILE A 71 6.34 -0.49 6.33
N SER A 72 5.80 -1.69 6.50
CA SER A 72 4.80 -1.98 7.55
C SER A 72 5.46 -2.11 8.92
N GLU A 73 6.20 -3.19 9.15
CA GLU A 73 6.66 -3.59 10.49
C GLU A 73 8.18 -3.50 10.69
N GLY A 74 8.93 -3.19 9.63
CA GLY A 74 10.37 -3.01 9.72
C GLY A 74 10.82 -1.58 10.03
N PHE A 75 12.12 -1.46 10.30
CA PHE A 75 12.83 -0.20 10.44
C PHE A 75 14.20 -0.27 9.77
N VAL A 76 14.69 0.89 9.33
CA VAL A 76 16.06 1.07 8.83
C VAL A 76 16.60 2.36 9.44
N SER A 77 17.57 2.25 10.35
CA SER A 77 18.32 3.37 10.90
C SER A 77 19.67 3.53 10.19
N GLU A 78 20.49 4.49 10.62
CA GLU A 78 21.84 4.67 10.09
C GLU A 78 22.80 3.52 10.40
N SER A 79 22.51 2.72 11.44
CA SER A 79 23.43 1.68 11.94
C SER A 79 22.79 0.30 12.12
N ARG A 80 21.47 0.20 12.07
CA ARG A 80 20.74 -1.05 12.28
C ARG A 80 19.45 -1.08 11.45
N ALA A 81 19.07 -2.25 11.00
CA ALA A 81 17.77 -2.48 10.40
C ALA A 81 17.16 -3.76 10.97
N GLY A 82 15.84 -3.88 10.91
CA GLY A 82 15.18 -5.07 11.38
C GLY A 82 13.72 -5.14 11.03
N PHE A 83 13.17 -6.33 11.22
CA PHE A 83 11.78 -6.67 10.95
C PHE A 83 11.33 -7.71 11.98
N ASN A 84 10.18 -7.50 12.61
CA ASN A 84 9.66 -8.39 13.63
C ASN A 84 8.24 -8.79 13.29
N ASN A 85 7.89 -10.06 13.47
CA ASN A 85 6.53 -10.53 13.23
C ASN A 85 6.21 -11.77 14.09
N LEU A 86 4.92 -12.03 14.33
CA LEU A 86 4.44 -13.19 15.09
C LEU A 86 4.13 -14.41 14.21
N ASP A 87 3.84 -14.19 12.92
CA ASP A 87 3.59 -15.22 11.93
C ASP A 87 4.92 -15.77 11.38
N ARG A 88 5.14 -17.08 11.59
CA ARG A 88 6.38 -17.76 11.19
C ARG A 88 6.52 -17.90 9.68
N ASP A 89 5.43 -18.13 8.96
CA ASP A 89 5.49 -18.35 7.52
C ASP A 89 5.76 -17.03 6.81
N TYR A 90 5.08 -15.95 7.22
CA TYR A 90 5.37 -14.61 6.72
C TYR A 90 6.79 -14.16 7.07
N PHE A 91 7.22 -14.36 8.33
CA PHE A 91 8.58 -14.04 8.73
C PHE A 91 9.64 -14.77 7.88
N ASN A 92 9.47 -16.08 7.64
CA ASN A 92 10.39 -16.85 6.80
C ASN A 92 10.43 -16.37 5.36
N MET A 93 9.29 -15.93 4.80
CA MET A 93 9.24 -15.31 3.48
C MET A 93 10.05 -14.00 3.43
N VAL A 94 9.91 -13.14 4.43
CA VAL A 94 10.65 -11.87 4.51
C VAL A 94 12.16 -12.11 4.67
N VAL A 95 12.56 -13.07 5.52
CA VAL A 95 13.97 -13.46 5.67
C VAL A 95 14.54 -13.99 4.36
N SER A 96 13.80 -14.84 3.64
CA SER A 96 14.23 -15.37 2.34
C SER A 96 14.36 -14.28 1.29
N ALA A 97 13.44 -13.30 1.30
CA ALA A 97 13.52 -12.14 0.43
C ALA A 97 14.73 -11.25 0.77
N TYR A 98 15.03 -11.05 2.06
CA TYR A 98 16.25 -10.35 2.49
C TYR A 98 17.52 -11.05 1.96
N ASP A 99 17.61 -12.37 2.12
CA ASP A 99 18.76 -13.14 1.64
C ASP A 99 18.94 -13.07 0.12
N THR A 100 17.82 -13.02 -0.62
CA THR A 100 17.82 -12.97 -2.09
C THR A 100 18.14 -11.57 -2.63
N VAL A 101 17.59 -10.54 -2.01
CA VAL A 101 17.63 -9.15 -2.52
C VAL A 101 18.80 -8.36 -1.95
N VAL A 102 19.10 -8.55 -0.67
CA VAL A 102 20.16 -7.83 0.04
C VAL A 102 21.40 -8.70 0.22
N GLY A 103 21.24 -9.97 0.65
CA GLY A 103 22.33 -10.94 0.77
C GLY A 103 23.41 -10.61 1.80
N GLY A 104 23.16 -9.65 2.71
CA GLY A 104 24.07 -9.23 3.75
C GLY A 104 24.03 -10.11 5.02
N PRO A 105 24.99 -9.93 5.95
CA PRO A 105 24.92 -10.60 7.24
C PRO A 105 23.69 -10.16 8.04
N ARG A 106 22.95 -11.15 8.54
CA ARG A 106 21.76 -10.95 9.37
C ARG A 106 21.71 -11.99 10.50
N TYR A 107 20.95 -11.66 11.53
CA TYR A 107 20.66 -12.55 12.64
C TYR A 107 19.16 -12.75 12.76
N VAL A 108 18.76 -13.95 13.20
CA VAL A 108 17.36 -14.27 13.49
C VAL A 108 17.26 -14.70 14.94
N TYR A 109 16.32 -14.11 15.65
CA TYR A 109 16.03 -14.41 17.04
C TYR A 109 14.55 -14.74 17.22
N GLU A 110 14.26 -15.43 18.30
CA GLU A 110 12.92 -15.79 18.70
C GLU A 110 12.80 -15.58 20.21
N ARG A 111 11.75 -14.88 20.67
CA ARG A 111 11.51 -14.69 22.09
C ARG A 111 10.02 -14.62 22.41
N VAL A 112 9.66 -15.09 23.59
CA VAL A 112 8.32 -14.91 24.14
C VAL A 112 8.19 -13.49 24.70
N ILE A 113 7.22 -12.73 24.19
CA ILE A 113 6.89 -11.38 24.67
C ILE A 113 5.86 -11.43 25.81
N ALA A 114 5.63 -10.30 26.47
CA ALA A 114 4.75 -10.22 27.65
C ALA A 114 3.31 -10.71 27.40
N SER A 115 2.83 -10.69 26.16
CA SER A 115 1.53 -11.26 25.77
C SER A 115 1.50 -12.79 25.76
N GLY A 116 2.63 -13.47 25.95
CA GLY A 116 2.80 -14.91 25.74
C GLY A 116 2.99 -15.31 24.28
N SER A 117 2.87 -14.36 23.34
CA SER A 117 3.12 -14.58 21.93
C SER A 117 4.61 -14.76 21.65
N ASN A 118 4.90 -15.49 20.59
CA ASN A 118 6.27 -15.75 20.17
C ASN A 118 6.68 -14.78 19.07
N LEU A 119 7.60 -13.88 19.38
CA LEU A 119 8.09 -12.84 18.48
C LEU A 119 9.34 -13.31 17.75
N LEU A 120 9.28 -13.30 16.42
CA LEU A 120 10.40 -13.56 15.53
C LEU A 120 11.03 -12.23 15.14
N GLU A 121 12.36 -12.14 15.18
CA GLU A 121 13.10 -10.91 14.91
C GLU A 121 14.21 -11.16 13.88
N LEU A 122 14.18 -10.39 12.79
CA LEU A 122 15.27 -10.25 11.83
C LEU A 122 16.07 -9.02 12.24
N ASP A 123 17.36 -9.20 12.48
CA ASP A 123 18.27 -8.13 12.89
C ASP A 123 19.47 -8.00 11.94
N VAL A 124 19.65 -6.80 11.39
CA VAL A 124 20.74 -6.46 10.47
C VAL A 124 21.61 -5.40 11.14
N GLN A 125 22.79 -5.82 11.60
CA GLN A 125 23.72 -4.97 12.33
C GLN A 125 24.84 -4.38 11.45
N ASN A 126 25.02 -4.94 10.24
CA ASN A 126 25.93 -4.39 9.23
C ASN A 126 25.10 -4.05 7.99
N LEU A 127 24.97 -2.75 7.72
CA LEU A 127 24.14 -2.23 6.66
C LEU A 127 24.83 -2.12 5.30
N THR A 128 26.11 -2.51 5.14
CA THR A 128 26.83 -2.34 3.85
C THR A 128 26.06 -2.90 2.65
N ALA A 129 25.49 -4.09 2.79
CA ALA A 129 24.69 -4.71 1.73
C ALA A 129 23.33 -4.00 1.54
N LEU A 130 22.64 -3.68 2.64
CA LEU A 130 21.34 -2.99 2.61
C LEU A 130 21.46 -1.60 1.99
N SER A 131 22.49 -0.84 2.34
CA SER A 131 22.81 0.48 1.80
C SER A 131 23.14 0.44 0.30
N SER A 132 23.50 -0.73 -0.24
CA SER A 132 23.73 -0.93 -1.68
C SER A 132 22.46 -1.40 -2.43
N SER A 133 21.38 -1.69 -1.70
CA SER A 133 20.09 -2.12 -2.25
C SER A 133 19.10 -0.96 -2.35
N ARG A 134 17.93 -1.17 -2.98
CA ARG A 134 16.88 -0.14 -3.02
C ARG A 134 16.23 0.12 -1.65
N LEU A 135 16.45 -0.74 -0.64
CA LEU A 135 16.01 -0.47 0.74
C LEU A 135 16.79 0.67 1.39
N ALA A 136 17.93 1.09 0.84
CA ALA A 136 18.66 2.27 1.29
C ALA A 136 17.78 3.53 1.34
N GLY A 137 16.75 3.60 0.48
CA GLY A 137 15.77 4.69 0.50
C GLY A 137 14.99 4.82 1.82
N LEU A 138 14.88 3.75 2.62
CA LEU A 138 14.18 3.74 3.89
C LEU A 138 15.03 4.23 5.08
N VAL A 139 16.34 4.39 4.91
CA VAL A 139 17.26 4.77 5.99
C VAL A 139 16.81 6.09 6.62
N GLY A 140 16.57 6.07 7.93
CA GLY A 140 16.20 7.25 8.71
C GLY A 140 14.75 7.73 8.49
N GLN A 141 13.96 7.05 7.66
CA GLN A 141 12.57 7.44 7.45
C GLN A 141 11.71 7.15 8.68
N ARG A 142 10.97 8.18 9.13
CA ARG A 142 9.92 8.01 10.15
C ARG A 142 8.65 7.48 9.50
N SER A 143 7.80 6.82 10.26
CA SER A 143 6.54 6.23 9.76
C SER A 143 5.63 7.22 9.03
N ALA A 144 5.64 8.50 9.41
CA ALA A 144 4.84 9.55 8.77
C ALA A 144 5.40 10.02 7.41
N ALA A 145 6.66 9.70 7.09
CA ALA A 145 7.34 10.08 5.86
C ALA A 145 7.42 8.95 4.81
N LYS A 146 7.06 7.71 5.19
CA LYS A 146 7.06 6.56 4.28
C LYS A 146 6.15 6.83 3.08
N ALA A 147 6.52 6.36 1.89
CA ALA A 147 5.76 6.49 0.66
C ALA A 147 6.11 5.31 -0.27
N VAL A 148 5.30 5.09 -1.30
CA VAL A 148 5.66 4.13 -2.36
C VAL A 148 6.75 4.75 -3.25
N PRO A 149 7.90 4.08 -3.44
CA PRO A 149 8.97 4.61 -4.28
C PRO A 149 8.61 4.57 -5.77
N GLU A 150 9.17 5.50 -6.54
CA GLU A 150 8.88 5.67 -7.97
C GLU A 150 9.15 4.42 -8.82
N TRP A 151 10.22 3.67 -8.51
CA TRP A 151 10.53 2.44 -9.24
C TRP A 151 9.39 1.43 -9.16
N LEU A 152 8.70 1.35 -8.01
CA LEU A 152 7.59 0.41 -7.81
C LEU A 152 6.34 0.85 -8.58
N TRP A 153 6.11 2.17 -8.72
CA TRP A 153 5.06 2.70 -9.58
C TRP A 153 5.23 2.32 -11.06
N ASN A 154 6.47 2.13 -11.50
CA ASN A 154 6.81 1.73 -12.85
C ASN A 154 7.00 0.21 -13.01
N SER A 155 6.85 -0.57 -11.93
CA SER A 155 6.98 -2.04 -11.98
C SER A 155 5.75 -2.73 -12.55
N ALA A 156 5.94 -3.99 -12.95
CA ALA A 156 4.86 -4.86 -13.38
C ALA A 156 3.79 -5.06 -12.29
N ALA A 157 2.56 -5.35 -12.69
CA ALA A 157 1.43 -5.49 -11.76
C ALA A 157 1.68 -6.60 -10.71
N ALA A 158 2.32 -7.71 -11.07
CA ALA A 158 2.65 -8.76 -10.10
C ALA A 158 3.63 -8.28 -9.00
N VAL A 159 4.55 -7.36 -9.32
CA VAL A 159 5.49 -6.77 -8.36
C VAL A 159 4.75 -5.84 -7.40
N LYS A 160 3.89 -4.96 -7.94
CA LYS A 160 3.00 -4.09 -7.13
C LYS A 160 2.07 -4.90 -6.23
N ARG A 161 1.57 -6.05 -6.72
CA ARG A 161 0.72 -6.98 -5.97
C ARG A 161 1.47 -7.57 -4.77
N ALA A 162 2.71 -8.03 -4.97
CA ALA A 162 3.54 -8.57 -3.90
C ALA A 162 3.83 -7.53 -2.82
N PHE A 163 4.11 -6.29 -3.22
CA PHE A 163 4.24 -5.17 -2.29
C PHE A 163 2.96 -4.94 -1.46
N LEU A 164 1.80 -4.84 -2.11
CA LEU A 164 0.52 -4.65 -1.42
C LEU A 164 0.22 -5.81 -0.46
N GLN A 165 0.49 -7.05 -0.86
CA GLN A 165 0.29 -8.22 0.01
C GLN A 165 1.14 -8.11 1.28
N ALA A 166 2.44 -7.87 1.16
CA ALA A 166 3.32 -7.72 2.33
C ALA A 166 2.94 -6.52 3.21
N LEU A 167 2.51 -5.41 2.60
CA LEU A 167 2.08 -4.23 3.32
C LEU A 167 0.81 -4.50 4.16
N PHE A 168 -0.16 -5.22 3.59
CA PHE A 168 -1.40 -5.62 4.29
C PHE A 168 -1.17 -6.76 5.29
N GLU A 169 -0.18 -7.62 5.09
CA GLU A 169 0.14 -8.67 6.06
C GLU A 169 0.66 -8.07 7.38
N GLY A 170 1.44 -6.99 7.30
CA GLY A 170 1.96 -6.33 8.51
C GLY A 170 0.99 -5.33 9.15
N ASP A 171 0.47 -4.38 8.37
CA ASP A 171 -0.32 -3.23 8.87
C ASP A 171 -1.80 -3.29 8.47
N GLY A 172 -2.23 -4.41 7.90
CA GLY A 172 -3.61 -4.66 7.52
C GLY A 172 -4.44 -5.26 8.65
N SER A 173 -5.75 -5.15 8.52
CA SER A 173 -6.72 -5.74 9.45
C SER A 173 -7.97 -6.16 8.70
N CYS A 174 -8.50 -7.32 9.05
CA CYS A 174 -9.77 -7.83 8.56
C CYS A 174 -10.77 -7.93 9.72
N SER A 175 -11.97 -7.37 9.54
CA SER A 175 -13.02 -7.36 10.56
C SER A 175 -14.35 -7.77 9.97
N ALA A 176 -15.05 -8.67 10.67
CA ALA A 176 -16.45 -8.97 10.38
C ALA A 176 -17.32 -7.78 10.83
N LEU A 177 -18.20 -7.35 9.94
CA LEU A 177 -19.19 -6.31 10.18
C LEU A 177 -20.60 -6.94 10.24
N PRO A 178 -21.60 -6.21 10.77
CA PRO A 178 -22.98 -6.65 10.75
C PRO A 178 -23.45 -7.07 9.34
N ARG A 179 -24.49 -7.91 9.29
CA ARG A 179 -25.07 -8.43 8.04
C ARG A 179 -24.10 -9.27 7.21
N ASN A 180 -23.17 -9.95 7.89
CA ASN A 180 -22.19 -10.84 7.26
C ASN A 180 -21.33 -10.12 6.20
N THR A 181 -20.99 -8.86 6.46
CA THR A 181 -20.09 -8.08 5.60
C THR A 181 -18.69 -8.11 6.16
N ILE A 182 -17.69 -7.96 5.29
CA ILE A 182 -16.27 -7.94 5.68
C ILE A 182 -15.72 -6.56 5.35
N GLN A 183 -14.92 -6.04 6.28
CA GLN A 183 -14.09 -4.88 6.07
C GLN A 183 -12.63 -5.29 6.14
N VAL A 184 -11.88 -4.98 5.10
CA VAL A 184 -10.42 -5.01 5.11
C VAL A 184 -9.93 -3.58 5.22
N SER A 185 -8.94 -3.33 6.06
CA SER A 185 -8.36 -2.00 6.23
C SER A 185 -6.84 -2.05 6.32
N TYR A 186 -6.20 -0.98 5.87
CA TYR A 186 -4.79 -0.70 6.06
C TYR A 186 -4.66 0.61 6.83
N SER A 187 -3.78 0.67 7.82
CA SER A 187 -3.59 1.85 8.67
C SER A 187 -2.14 2.33 8.60
N THR A 188 -1.93 3.63 8.46
CA THR A 188 -0.58 4.21 8.44
C THR A 188 -0.55 5.63 9.01
N ARG A 189 0.60 6.05 9.55
CA ARG A 189 0.84 7.44 9.95
C ARG A 189 1.22 8.34 8.77
N SER A 190 1.56 7.78 7.62
CA SER A 190 1.90 8.56 6.43
C SER A 190 0.66 8.84 5.57
N GLY A 191 0.32 10.12 5.45
CA GLY A 191 -0.75 10.55 4.55
C GLY A 191 -0.43 10.30 3.07
N GLN A 192 0.86 10.31 2.70
CA GLN A 192 1.28 10.01 1.33
C GLN A 192 1.15 8.51 1.05
N LEU A 193 1.65 7.65 1.93
CA LEU A 193 1.53 6.20 1.77
C LEU A 193 0.07 5.75 1.68
N ALA A 194 -0.83 6.34 2.48
CA ALA A 194 -2.25 6.05 2.39
C ALA A 194 -2.85 6.42 1.01
N LYS A 195 -2.41 7.54 0.41
CA LYS A 195 -2.81 7.92 -0.96
C LYS A 195 -2.25 6.94 -1.99
N ASP A 196 -0.98 6.59 -1.85
CA ASP A 196 -0.29 5.67 -2.75
C ASP A 196 -0.96 4.30 -2.76
N VAL A 197 -1.26 3.75 -1.58
CA VAL A 197 -1.96 2.46 -1.43
C VAL A 197 -3.36 2.53 -2.03
N GLN A 198 -4.13 3.58 -1.76
CA GLN A 198 -5.46 3.77 -2.35
C GLN A 198 -5.41 3.82 -3.88
N GLN A 199 -4.40 4.47 -4.44
CA GLN A 199 -4.20 4.58 -5.88
C GLN A 199 -3.70 3.26 -6.50
N MET A 200 -2.81 2.54 -5.84
CA MET A 200 -2.30 1.26 -6.34
C MET A 200 -3.38 0.16 -6.29
N LEU A 201 -4.22 0.14 -5.25
CA LEU A 201 -5.41 -0.72 -5.20
C LEU A 201 -6.36 -0.46 -6.39
N LEU A 202 -6.50 0.81 -6.80
CA LEU A 202 -7.34 1.20 -7.93
C LEU A 202 -6.81 0.63 -9.26
N GLU A 203 -5.48 0.51 -9.43
CA GLU A 203 -4.89 -0.18 -10.60
C GLU A 203 -5.34 -1.64 -10.69
N PHE A 204 -5.66 -2.29 -9.57
CA PHE A 204 -6.21 -3.66 -9.54
C PHE A 204 -7.74 -3.71 -9.56
N GLY A 205 -8.40 -2.58 -9.82
CA GLY A 205 -9.85 -2.48 -9.83
C GLY A 205 -10.50 -2.45 -8.44
N VAL A 206 -9.70 -2.37 -7.38
CA VAL A 206 -10.18 -2.35 -5.99
C VAL A 206 -10.44 -0.91 -5.57
N ILE A 207 -11.73 -0.55 -5.46
CA ILE A 207 -12.13 0.77 -4.95
C ILE A 207 -12.04 0.75 -3.43
N SER A 208 -11.38 1.75 -2.86
CA SER A 208 -11.20 1.88 -1.41
C SER A 208 -11.58 3.29 -0.95
N ARG A 209 -11.96 3.41 0.33
CA ARG A 209 -12.19 4.68 1.01
C ARG A 209 -10.97 5.06 1.83
N ARG A 210 -10.55 6.32 1.77
CA ARG A 210 -9.47 6.84 2.61
C ARG A 210 -9.95 7.95 3.54
N TYR A 211 -9.63 7.85 4.83
CA TYR A 211 -9.96 8.88 5.82
C TYR A 211 -8.92 8.96 6.95
N LEU A 212 -8.96 10.04 7.73
CA LEU A 212 -8.14 10.23 8.93
C LEU A 212 -8.93 9.75 10.16
N HIS A 213 -8.38 8.77 10.87
CA HIS A 213 -8.94 8.24 12.11
C HIS A 213 -8.62 9.16 13.29
N ALA A 214 -9.43 9.11 14.35
CA ALA A 214 -9.27 9.95 15.54
C ALA A 214 -7.92 9.76 16.26
N THR A 215 -7.28 8.60 16.08
CA THR A 215 -5.92 8.31 16.59
C THR A 215 -4.80 9.05 15.84
N GLY A 216 -5.13 9.75 14.76
CA GLY A 216 -4.18 10.42 13.87
C GLY A 216 -3.59 9.51 12.80
N GLU A 217 -4.20 8.36 12.53
CA GLU A 217 -3.79 7.42 11.48
C GLU A 217 -4.66 7.58 10.24
N HIS A 218 -4.03 7.54 9.07
CA HIS A 218 -4.74 7.43 7.81
C HIS A 218 -5.15 5.99 7.57
N LYS A 219 -6.45 5.76 7.37
CA LYS A 219 -7.00 4.45 7.05
C LYS A 219 -7.40 4.38 5.59
N VAL A 220 -7.05 3.28 4.93
CA VAL A 220 -7.54 2.87 3.62
C VAL A 220 -8.43 1.64 3.85
N VAL A 221 -9.69 1.71 3.44
CA VAL A 221 -10.70 0.73 3.79
C VAL A 221 -11.36 0.18 2.54
N ILE A 222 -11.41 -1.14 2.45
CA ILE A 222 -12.08 -1.91 1.42
C ILE A 222 -13.30 -2.55 2.08
N THR A 223 -14.49 -2.16 1.66
CA THR A 223 -15.73 -2.78 2.11
C THR A 223 -16.40 -3.47 0.93
N ASN A 224 -17.09 -4.58 1.23
CA ASN A 224 -18.00 -5.15 0.27
C ASN A 224 -19.17 -4.17 0.07
N ARG A 225 -19.16 -3.40 -1.02
CA ARG A 225 -20.36 -2.71 -1.48
C ARG A 225 -21.30 -3.77 -2.05
N ALA A 226 -22.08 -4.39 -1.18
CA ALA A 226 -23.35 -4.95 -1.59
C ALA A 226 -24.22 -3.78 -2.07
N GLN A 227 -24.23 -3.55 -3.39
CA GLN A 227 -25.15 -2.67 -4.13
C GLN A 227 -25.24 -1.20 -3.66
N ALA A 228 -24.75 -0.29 -4.51
CA ALA A 228 -25.23 1.09 -4.57
C ALA A 228 -25.68 1.36 -6.00
#